data_AF-A0A7K4JKL7-F1
#
_entry.id   AF-A0A7K4JKL7-F1
#
_cell.length_a   1.000
_cell.length_b   1.000
_cell.length_c   1.000
_cell.angle_alpha   90.00
_cell.angle_beta   90.00
_cell.angle_gamma   90.00
#
_symmetry.space_group_name_H-M   'P 1'
#
loop_
_entity.id
_entity.type
_entity.pdbx_description
1 polymer ?
#
loop_
_entity_poly.entity_id
_entity_poly.type
_entity_poly.pdbx_seq_one_letter_code
_entity_poly.pdbx_strand_id
1 'polypeptide(L)'
;AEPARGRRARMAEPRGRRAPLAPHHVYRMAGVLGAELRRLAGRCGPEAVAGLVPPVVRLLELLEALVAEGEAAAPAARDQDPEQRLWEAERREQALRSRLAHLEEQNQQLLGQLAESQSQEDNTARKEREVMLRLKEVVDKQRDELRAQAHEIVCKSRDTEALQEQLHRFMAMNEDLRHKVAVVQAQLKSALEKKSDLETTLLETQREMSRKTRTDPEIQQPKP
;
A
#
# COMPACT_ATOMS: atom_id res chain seq x y z
N ALA A 1 40.55 4.34 -13.20
CA ALA A 1 40.01 4.53 -14.55
C ALA A 1 39.00 5.68 -14.48
N GLU A 2 39.26 6.70 -15.29
CA GLU A 2 38.49 7.92 -15.65
C GLU A 2 37.62 8.68 -14.63
N PRO A 3 37.96 9.96 -14.35
CA PRO A 3 36.99 10.99 -13.99
C PRO A 3 36.46 11.71 -15.24
N ALA A 4 35.12 11.80 -15.35
CA ALA A 4 34.43 12.47 -16.44
C ALA A 4 34.71 13.98 -16.44
N ARG A 5 35.56 14.38 -17.39
CA ARG A 5 35.78 15.76 -17.81
C ARG A 5 34.53 16.28 -18.52
N GLY A 6 34.15 17.52 -18.18
CA GLY A 6 33.71 18.47 -19.18
C GLY A 6 32.21 18.74 -19.23
N ARG A 7 31.81 19.84 -18.56
CA ARG A 7 30.99 20.85 -19.24
C ARG A 7 31.64 22.20 -19.05
N ARG A 8 32.38 22.55 -20.10
CA ARG A 8 32.98 23.86 -20.32
C ARG A 8 31.95 24.95 -20.13
N ALA A 9 32.35 25.96 -19.37
CA ALA A 9 31.78 27.29 -19.38
C ALA A 9 31.47 27.70 -20.83
N ARG A 10 30.19 27.92 -21.15
CA ARG A 10 29.83 28.73 -22.31
C ARG A 10 30.14 30.16 -21.91
N MET A 11 31.37 30.57 -22.18
CA MET A 11 31.75 31.98 -22.20
C MET A 11 30.79 32.67 -23.17
N ALA A 12 29.87 33.46 -22.63
CA ALA A 12 29.07 34.38 -23.42
C ALA A 12 30.05 35.31 -24.14
N GLU A 13 30.09 35.22 -25.47
CA GLU A 13 30.83 36.16 -26.30
C GLU A 13 30.41 37.59 -25.92
N PRO A 14 31.36 38.52 -25.74
CA PRO A 14 31.01 39.91 -25.56
C PRO A 14 30.44 40.39 -26.89
N ARG A 15 29.11 40.53 -26.96
CA ARG A 15 28.41 41.25 -28.02
C ARG A 15 29.20 42.54 -28.25
N GLY A 16 29.75 42.69 -29.45
CA GLY A 16 30.67 43.75 -29.80
C GLY A 16 30.17 45.10 -29.29
N ARG A 17 31.05 45.85 -28.63
CA ARG A 17 30.80 47.25 -28.27
C ARG A 17 30.40 47.98 -29.55
N ARG A 18 29.11 48.18 -29.78
CA ARG A 18 28.63 49.12 -30.79
C ARG A 18 29.19 50.47 -30.37
N ALA A 19 30.03 51.05 -31.21
CA ALA A 19 30.53 52.40 -30.98
C ALA A 19 29.33 53.31 -30.74
N PRO A 20 29.36 54.17 -29.70
CA PRO A 20 28.24 55.03 -29.38
C PRO A 20 27.96 55.93 -30.59
N LEU A 21 26.71 55.90 -31.07
CA LEU A 21 26.24 56.83 -32.09
C LEU A 21 26.20 58.22 -31.44
N ALA A 22 27.15 59.08 -31.82
CA ALA A 22 27.19 60.48 -31.41
C ALA A 22 26.37 61.39 -32.36
N PRO A 23 25.95 62.60 -31.93
CA PRO A 23 25.10 63.49 -32.72
C PRO A 23 25.62 63.79 -34.14
N HIS A 24 26.94 63.90 -34.30
CA HIS A 24 27.57 64.13 -35.61
C HIS A 24 27.31 63.02 -36.64
N HIS A 25 27.04 61.78 -36.20
CA HIS A 25 26.66 60.68 -37.08
C HIS A 25 25.25 60.89 -37.66
N VAL A 26 24.30 61.41 -36.86
CA VAL A 26 22.94 61.72 -37.29
C VAL A 26 22.95 62.83 -38.34
N TYR A 27 23.74 63.90 -38.13
CA TYR A 27 23.90 64.98 -39.11
C TYR A 27 24.56 64.49 -40.42
N ARG A 28 25.56 63.61 -40.34
CA ARG A 28 26.17 63.00 -41.53
C ARG A 28 25.16 62.15 -42.32
N MET A 29 24.34 61.36 -41.62
CA MET A 29 23.27 60.58 -42.22
C MET A 29 22.23 61.48 -42.89
N ALA A 30 21.80 62.55 -42.22
CA ALA A 30 20.88 63.55 -42.79
C ALA A 30 21.43 64.18 -44.09
N GLY A 31 22.72 64.49 -44.13
CA GLY A 31 23.39 65.03 -45.31
C GLY A 31 23.37 64.07 -46.51
N VAL A 32 23.68 62.79 -46.29
CA VAL A 32 23.64 61.76 -47.35
C VAL A 32 22.20 61.52 -47.82
N LEU A 33 21.26 61.39 -46.88
CA LEU A 33 19.84 61.21 -47.20
C LEU A 33 19.30 62.40 -47.99
N GLY A 34 19.61 63.63 -47.61
CA GLY A 34 19.21 64.83 -48.35
C GLY A 34 19.83 64.94 -49.74
N ALA A 35 21.05 64.43 -49.95
CA ALA A 35 21.65 64.34 -51.28
C ALA A 35 20.94 63.31 -52.18
N GLU A 36 20.59 62.14 -51.63
CA GLU A 36 19.86 61.10 -52.36
C GLU A 36 18.42 61.51 -52.68
N LEU A 37 17.71 62.15 -51.73
CA LEU A 37 16.36 62.67 -51.97
C LEU A 37 16.35 63.73 -53.08
N ARG A 38 17.38 64.60 -53.15
CA ARG A 38 17.55 65.55 -54.26
C ARG A 38 17.81 64.86 -55.59
N ARG A 39 18.66 63.82 -55.61
CA ARG A 39 18.89 63.01 -56.82
C ARG A 39 17.63 62.32 -57.31
N LEU A 40 16.80 61.80 -56.39
CA LEU A 40 15.51 61.18 -56.69
C LEU A 40 14.50 62.20 -57.22
N ALA A 41 14.42 63.38 -56.60
CA ALA A 41 13.53 64.45 -57.06
C ALA A 41 13.87 64.90 -58.49
N GLY A 42 15.17 64.93 -58.85
CA GLY A 42 15.61 65.25 -60.22
C GLY A 42 15.23 64.19 -61.28
N ARG A 43 15.00 62.93 -60.88
CA ARG A 43 14.64 61.83 -61.79
C ARG A 43 13.14 61.56 -61.85
N CYS A 44 12.45 61.67 -60.72
CA CYS A 44 11.05 61.26 -60.57
C CYS A 44 10.09 62.45 -60.40
N GLY A 45 10.61 63.68 -60.37
CA GLY A 45 9.85 64.90 -60.08
C GLY A 45 9.76 65.21 -58.58
N PRO A 46 9.65 66.50 -58.21
CA PRO A 46 9.65 66.94 -56.81
C PRO A 46 8.39 66.50 -56.04
N GLU A 47 7.24 66.46 -56.71
CA GLU A 47 5.94 66.01 -56.17
C GLU A 47 6.02 64.58 -55.61
N ALA A 48 6.73 63.68 -56.31
CA ALA A 48 6.87 62.28 -55.92
C ALA A 48 7.71 62.09 -54.65
N VAL A 49 8.61 63.04 -54.33
CA VAL A 49 9.50 62.97 -53.16
C VAL A 49 8.98 63.83 -52.00
N ALA A 50 8.13 64.81 -52.27
CA ALA A 50 7.58 65.74 -51.28
C ALA A 50 6.91 65.04 -50.09
N GLY A 51 6.19 63.94 -50.34
CA GLY A 51 5.55 63.14 -49.27
C GLY A 51 6.52 62.35 -48.40
N LEU A 52 7.73 62.05 -48.89
CA LEU A 52 8.75 61.26 -48.18
C LEU A 52 9.64 62.11 -47.27
N VAL A 53 9.79 63.41 -47.58
CA VAL A 53 10.63 64.32 -46.80
C VAL A 53 10.17 64.41 -45.33
N PRO A 54 8.89 64.66 -45.00
CA PRO A 54 8.46 64.79 -43.60
C PRO A 54 8.67 63.53 -42.74
N PRO A 55 8.39 62.29 -43.22
CA PRO A 55 8.75 61.07 -42.50
C PRO A 55 10.26 60.91 -42.23
N VAL A 56 11.11 61.25 -43.21
CA VAL A 56 12.56 61.14 -43.06
C VAL A 56 13.08 62.14 -42.03
N VAL A 57 12.57 63.37 -42.04
CA VAL A 57 12.91 64.37 -41.03
C VAL A 57 12.49 63.90 -39.63
N ARG A 58 11.25 63.40 -39.47
CA ARG A 58 10.79 62.83 -38.18
C ARG A 58 11.67 61.67 -37.68
N LEU A 59 12.13 60.80 -38.59
CA LEU A 59 13.01 59.70 -38.20
C LEU A 59 14.38 60.21 -37.72
N LEU A 60 14.92 61.23 -38.39
CA LEU A 60 16.18 61.86 -38.01
C LEU A 60 16.05 62.59 -36.66
N GLU A 61 14.94 63.28 -36.41
CA GLU A 61 14.62 63.91 -35.13
C GLU A 61 14.53 62.89 -33.98
N LEU A 62 13.86 61.75 -34.19
CA LEU A 62 13.78 60.67 -33.21
C LEU A 62 15.15 60.04 -32.91
N LEU A 63 15.99 59.89 -33.93
CA LEU A 63 17.36 59.40 -33.76
C LEU A 63 18.22 60.40 -32.97
N GLU A 64 18.07 61.70 -33.23
CA GLU A 64 18.75 62.76 -32.48
C GLU A 64 18.32 62.77 -31.01
N ALA A 65 17.01 62.62 -30.73
CA ALA A 65 16.49 62.53 -29.36
C ALA A 65 17.07 61.33 -28.58
N LEU A 66 17.12 60.15 -29.18
CA LEU A 66 17.70 58.95 -28.55
C LEU A 66 19.20 59.09 -28.27
N VAL A 67 19.93 59.75 -29.18
CA VAL A 67 21.36 60.03 -28.99
C VAL A 67 21.57 61.06 -27.87
N ALA A 68 20.73 62.11 -27.83
CA ALA A 68 20.75 63.12 -26.77
C ALA A 68 20.42 62.54 -25.39
N GLU A 69 19.46 61.61 -25.28
CA GLU A 69 19.15 60.90 -24.04
C GLU A 69 20.33 60.03 -23.55
N GLY A 70 21.01 59.35 -24.47
CA GLY A 70 22.22 58.60 -24.17
C GLY A 70 23.39 59.47 -23.73
N GLU A 71 23.54 60.66 -24.32
CA GLU A 71 24.52 61.67 -23.92
C GLU A 71 24.12 62.44 -22.66
N ALA A 72 22.85 62.48 -22.26
CA ALA A 72 22.41 63.11 -21.01
C ALA A 72 22.56 62.18 -19.80
N ALA A 73 22.41 60.87 -19.99
CA ALA A 73 22.67 59.86 -18.95
C ALA A 73 24.17 59.62 -18.70
N ALA A 74 25.02 59.89 -19.70
CA ALA A 74 26.48 59.71 -19.62
C ALA A 74 27.24 60.71 -18.70
N PRO A 75 26.98 62.03 -18.66
CA PRO A 75 27.73 62.99 -17.86
C PRO A 75 27.46 62.86 -16.36
N ALA A 76 26.20 62.59 -15.96
CA ALA A 76 25.88 62.22 -14.58
C ALA A 76 26.66 60.96 -14.12
N ALA A 77 27.01 60.10 -15.08
CA ALA A 77 27.87 58.95 -14.90
C ALA A 77 29.35 59.17 -15.31
N ARG A 78 29.82 60.38 -15.57
CA ARG A 78 31.25 60.67 -15.81
C ARG A 78 31.83 61.66 -14.80
N ASP A 79 30.98 62.44 -14.14
CA ASP A 79 31.37 63.43 -13.13
C ASP A 79 31.53 62.85 -11.71
N GLN A 80 31.25 61.56 -11.52
CA GLN A 80 31.54 60.87 -10.26
C GLN A 80 32.98 60.35 -10.28
N ASP A 81 33.69 60.62 -9.19
CA ASP A 81 35.06 60.19 -8.94
C ASP A 81 35.22 58.67 -9.18
N PRO A 82 36.12 58.25 -10.10
CA PRO A 82 36.34 56.83 -10.38
C PRO A 82 36.75 56.04 -9.14
N GLU A 83 37.44 56.65 -8.17
CA GLU A 83 37.85 56.00 -6.93
C GLU A 83 36.63 55.65 -6.05
N GLN A 84 35.66 56.56 -5.95
CA GLN A 84 34.42 56.33 -5.20
C GLN A 84 33.62 55.16 -5.78
N ARG A 85 33.60 55.01 -7.10
CA ARG A 85 32.90 53.91 -7.78
C ARG A 85 33.55 52.55 -7.55
N LEU A 86 34.87 52.51 -7.57
CA LEU A 86 35.62 51.29 -7.28
C LEU A 86 35.33 50.85 -5.84
N TRP A 87 35.37 51.78 -4.90
CA TRP A 87 35.08 51.49 -3.50
C TRP A 87 33.62 51.06 -3.27
N GLU A 88 32.65 51.67 -3.94
CA GLU A 88 31.26 51.21 -3.93
C GLU A 88 31.10 49.81 -4.53
N ALA A 89 31.79 49.53 -5.64
CA ALA A 89 31.76 48.22 -6.28
C ALA A 89 32.39 47.14 -5.38
N GLU A 90 33.51 47.43 -4.74
CA GLU A 90 34.17 46.57 -3.76
C GLU A 90 33.26 46.29 -2.56
N ARG A 91 32.59 47.31 -2.01
CA ARG A 91 31.58 47.11 -0.96
C ARG A 91 30.44 46.22 -1.39
N ARG A 92 29.90 46.44 -2.59
CA ARG A 92 28.81 45.61 -3.15
C ARG A 92 29.28 44.17 -3.33
N GLU A 93 30.50 43.97 -3.83
CA GLU A 93 31.10 42.65 -3.98
C GLU A 93 31.30 41.97 -2.62
N GLN A 94 31.82 42.68 -1.62
CA GLN A 94 31.95 42.16 -0.26
C GLN A 94 30.59 41.78 0.35
N ALA A 95 29.55 42.60 0.16
CA ALA A 95 28.20 42.31 0.63
C ALA A 95 27.58 41.10 -0.09
N LEU A 96 27.86 40.91 -1.38
CA LEU A 96 27.43 39.72 -2.11
C LEU A 96 28.19 38.48 -1.65
N ARG A 97 29.51 38.59 -1.41
CA ARG A 97 30.34 37.50 -0.88
C ARG A 97 29.86 37.06 0.50
N SER A 98 29.55 38.00 1.40
CA SER A 98 29.03 37.66 2.73
C SER A 98 27.65 37.00 2.65
N ARG A 99 26.77 37.47 1.77
CA ARG A 99 25.47 36.85 1.52
C ARG A 99 25.59 35.44 0.95
N LEU A 100 26.52 35.21 0.02
CA LEU A 100 26.78 33.89 -0.54
C LEU A 100 27.31 32.94 0.53
N ALA A 101 28.29 33.36 1.34
CA ALA A 101 28.81 32.54 2.43
C ALA A 101 27.71 32.15 3.43
N HIS A 102 26.81 33.08 3.77
CA HIS A 102 25.68 32.79 4.64
C HIS A 102 24.69 31.78 4.03
N LEU A 103 24.38 31.91 2.73
CA LEU A 103 23.52 30.97 2.02
C LEU A 103 24.18 29.59 1.86
N GLU A 104 25.50 29.53 1.68
CA GLU A 104 26.26 28.29 1.63
C GLU A 104 26.22 27.58 2.98
N GLU A 105 26.41 28.29 4.08
CA GLU A 105 26.29 27.76 5.44
C GLU A 105 24.86 27.24 5.71
N GLN A 106 23.84 28.00 5.34
CA GLN A 106 22.44 27.57 5.46
C GLN A 106 22.16 26.32 4.64
N ASN A 107 22.65 26.24 3.40
CA ASN A 107 22.50 25.03 2.58
C ASN A 107 23.21 23.83 3.20
N GLN A 108 24.40 24.00 3.76
CA GLN A 108 25.10 22.92 4.47
C GLN A 108 24.32 22.45 5.69
N GLN A 109 23.75 23.38 6.47
CA GLN A 109 22.89 23.06 7.61
C GLN A 109 21.62 22.30 7.19
N LEU A 110 20.94 22.75 6.13
CA LEU A 110 19.74 22.09 5.60
C LEU A 110 20.05 20.70 5.05
N LEU A 111 21.18 20.53 4.35
CA LEU A 111 21.64 19.22 3.89
C LEU A 111 21.94 18.28 5.07
N GLY A 112 22.55 18.80 6.14
CA GLY A 112 22.76 18.06 7.38
C GLY A 112 21.45 17.60 8.00
N GLN A 113 20.48 18.50 8.14
CA GLN A 113 19.14 18.18 8.67
C GLN A 113 18.41 17.14 7.81
N LEU A 114 18.47 17.26 6.47
CA LEU A 114 17.88 16.27 5.57
C LEU A 114 18.54 14.90 5.72
N ALA A 115 19.87 14.84 5.84
CA ALA A 115 20.58 13.59 6.05
C ALA A 115 20.24 12.95 7.42
N GLU A 116 20.11 13.76 8.47
CA GLU A 116 19.68 13.31 9.79
C GLU A 116 18.24 12.76 9.74
N SER A 117 17.30 13.51 9.15
CA SER A 117 15.91 13.05 8.97
C SER A 117 15.84 11.74 8.18
N GLN A 118 16.59 11.63 7.07
CA GLN A 118 16.67 10.37 6.30
C GLN A 118 17.19 9.21 7.14
N SER A 119 18.24 9.45 7.95
CA SER A 119 18.79 8.41 8.83
C SER A 119 17.79 7.97 9.92
N GLN A 120 16.98 8.91 10.43
CA GLN A 120 15.92 8.62 11.40
C GLN A 120 14.80 7.81 10.76
N GLU A 121 14.35 8.18 9.56
CA GLU A 121 13.36 7.43 8.77
C GLU A 121 13.85 6.01 8.46
N ASP A 122 15.12 5.84 8.08
CA ASP A 122 15.70 4.52 7.87
C ASP A 122 15.74 3.70 9.17
N ASN A 123 16.02 4.34 10.30
CA ASN A 123 16.03 3.69 11.61
C ASN A 123 14.62 3.25 12.02
N THR A 124 13.60 4.10 11.83
CA THR A 124 12.20 3.76 12.13
C THR A 124 11.71 2.64 11.22
N ALA A 125 11.98 2.72 9.90
CA ALA A 125 11.63 1.67 8.95
C ALA A 125 12.27 0.31 9.31
N ARG A 126 13.51 0.30 9.81
CA ARG A 126 14.17 -0.93 10.30
C ARG A 126 13.46 -1.51 11.53
N LYS A 127 13.11 -0.67 12.51
CA LYS A 127 12.37 -1.09 13.71
C LYS A 127 10.99 -1.65 13.34
N GLU A 128 10.28 -1.01 12.42
CA GLU A 128 8.98 -1.49 11.93
C GLU A 128 9.10 -2.86 11.23
N ARG A 129 10.14 -3.06 10.40
CA ARG A 129 10.42 -4.36 9.77
C ARG A 129 10.71 -5.43 10.82
N GLU A 130 11.49 -5.12 11.85
CA GLU A 130 11.78 -6.05 12.93
C GLU A 130 10.51 -6.45 13.70
N VAL A 131 9.67 -5.48 14.06
CA VAL A 131 8.37 -5.74 14.69
C VAL A 131 7.49 -6.60 13.79
N MET A 132 7.44 -6.30 12.49
CA MET A 132 6.66 -7.07 11.53
C MET A 132 7.15 -8.52 11.42
N LEU A 133 8.46 -8.76 11.41
CA LEU A 133 9.02 -10.11 11.38
C LEU A 133 8.65 -10.89 12.64
N ARG A 134 8.77 -10.27 13.82
CA ARG A 134 8.35 -10.90 15.09
C ARG A 134 6.86 -11.21 15.11
N LEU A 135 6.02 -10.30 14.63
CA LEU A 135 4.57 -10.52 14.51
C LEU A 135 4.28 -11.66 13.53
N LYS A 136 4.96 -11.70 12.40
CA LYS A 136 4.81 -12.78 11.42
C LYS A 136 5.18 -14.13 12.03
N GLU A 137 6.29 -14.22 12.76
CA GLU A 137 6.69 -15.46 13.44
C GLU A 137 5.64 -15.94 14.45
N VAL A 138 5.08 -15.03 15.25
CA VAL A 138 4.01 -15.39 16.21
C VAL A 138 2.74 -15.82 15.48
N VAL A 139 2.34 -15.12 14.43
CA VAL A 139 1.16 -15.47 13.62
C VAL A 139 1.35 -16.83 12.94
N ASP A 140 2.52 -17.10 12.36
CA ASP A 140 2.79 -18.39 11.71
C ASP A 140 2.77 -19.53 12.74
N LYS A 141 3.35 -19.35 13.94
CA LYS A 141 3.24 -20.31 15.05
C LYS A 141 1.79 -20.56 15.45
N GLN A 142 1.01 -19.50 15.66
CA GLN A 142 -0.41 -19.62 16.03
C GLN A 142 -1.22 -20.33 14.95
N ARG A 143 -0.93 -20.10 13.67
CA ARG A 143 -1.59 -20.81 12.57
C ARG A 143 -1.27 -22.30 12.59
N ASP A 144 -0.03 -22.67 12.87
CA ASP A 144 0.37 -24.06 12.98
C ASP A 144 -0.23 -24.75 14.21
N GLU A 145 -0.31 -24.05 15.34
CA GLU A 145 -1.01 -24.50 16.54
C GLU A 145 -2.50 -24.74 16.28
N LEU A 146 -3.18 -23.80 15.61
CA LEU A 146 -4.60 -23.95 15.24
C LEU A 146 -4.82 -25.14 14.30
N ARG A 147 -3.92 -25.38 13.34
CA ARG A 147 -3.98 -26.56 12.46
C ARG A 147 -3.80 -27.85 13.24
N ALA A 148 -2.83 -27.90 14.16
CA ALA A 148 -2.60 -29.06 15.00
C ALA A 148 -3.81 -29.36 15.90
N GLN A 149 -4.38 -28.34 16.55
CA GLN A 149 -5.59 -28.47 17.37
C GLN A 149 -6.80 -28.92 16.54
N ALA A 150 -6.98 -28.38 15.33
CA ALA A 150 -8.06 -28.81 14.43
C ALA A 150 -7.93 -30.31 14.06
N HIS A 151 -6.71 -30.78 13.77
CA HIS A 151 -6.48 -32.21 13.54
C HIS A 151 -6.75 -33.05 14.79
N GLU A 152 -6.34 -32.59 15.97
CA GLU A 152 -6.60 -33.28 17.24
C GLU A 152 -8.11 -33.40 17.53
N ILE A 153 -8.88 -32.33 17.30
CA ILE A 153 -10.35 -32.33 17.43
C ILE A 153 -10.97 -33.39 16.51
N VAL A 154 -10.53 -33.46 15.26
CA VAL A 154 -11.03 -34.47 14.30
C VAL A 154 -10.66 -35.89 14.71
N CYS A 155 -9.46 -36.11 15.25
CA CYS A 155 -9.10 -37.43 15.78
C CYS A 155 -10.00 -37.83 16.96
N LYS A 156 -10.17 -36.92 17.93
CA LYS A 156 -11.04 -37.16 19.09
C LYS A 156 -12.50 -37.36 18.69
N SER A 157 -13.00 -36.63 17.69
CA SER A 157 -14.39 -36.79 17.22
C SER A 157 -14.60 -38.20 16.66
N ARG A 158 -13.67 -38.70 15.84
CA ARG A 158 -13.71 -40.07 15.31
C ARG A 158 -13.68 -41.12 16.41
N ASP A 159 -12.87 -40.93 17.45
CA ASP A 159 -12.82 -41.84 18.59
C ASP A 159 -14.16 -41.84 19.36
N THR A 160 -14.76 -40.65 19.55
CA THR A 160 -16.08 -40.55 20.19
C THR A 160 -17.18 -41.20 19.36
N GLU A 161 -17.16 -41.05 18.04
CA GLU A 161 -18.10 -41.71 17.12
C GLU A 161 -17.95 -43.24 17.21
N ALA A 162 -16.72 -43.76 17.18
CA ALA A 162 -16.45 -45.19 17.30
C ALA A 162 -16.94 -45.76 18.64
N LEU A 163 -16.73 -45.04 19.75
CA LEU A 163 -17.24 -45.44 21.07
C LEU A 163 -18.78 -45.38 21.14
N GLN A 164 -19.40 -44.39 20.51
CA GLN A 164 -20.86 -44.32 20.41
C GLN A 164 -21.43 -45.52 19.65
N GLU A 165 -20.82 -45.91 18.52
CA GLU A 165 -21.24 -47.11 17.79
C GLU A 165 -21.11 -48.39 18.64
N GLN A 166 -20.01 -48.53 19.39
CA GLN A 166 -19.83 -49.67 20.30
C GLN A 166 -20.91 -49.69 21.37
N LEU A 167 -21.23 -48.55 21.97
CA LEU A 167 -22.29 -48.42 22.95
C LEU A 167 -23.65 -48.84 22.36
N HIS A 168 -23.98 -48.38 21.15
CA HIS A 168 -25.22 -48.79 20.47
C HIS A 168 -25.28 -50.30 20.24
N ARG A 169 -24.18 -50.95 19.83
CA ARG A 169 -24.11 -52.41 19.68
C ARG A 169 -24.32 -53.12 21.02
N PHE A 170 -23.72 -52.63 22.10
CA PHE A 170 -23.92 -53.18 23.45
C PHE A 170 -25.36 -53.05 23.93
N MET A 171 -26.01 -51.92 23.66
CA MET A 171 -27.41 -51.68 24.00
C MET A 171 -28.34 -52.67 23.29
N ALA A 172 -28.15 -52.85 21.97
CA ALA A 172 -28.91 -53.85 21.20
C ALA A 172 -28.72 -55.27 21.75
N MET A 173 -27.47 -55.66 22.05
CA MET A 173 -27.20 -56.97 22.66
C MET A 173 -27.83 -57.10 24.06
N ASN A 174 -27.86 -56.03 24.85
CA ASN A 174 -28.48 -56.05 26.17
C ASN A 174 -30.00 -56.25 26.08
N GLU A 175 -30.65 -55.60 25.12
CA GLU A 175 -32.08 -55.79 24.83
C GLU A 175 -32.37 -57.23 24.40
N ASP A 176 -31.56 -57.80 23.50
CA ASP A 176 -31.67 -59.20 23.10
C ASP A 176 -31.52 -60.16 24.28
N LEU A 177 -30.58 -59.90 25.19
CA LEU A 177 -30.39 -60.72 26.39
C LEU A 177 -31.59 -60.61 27.34
N ARG A 178 -32.11 -59.40 27.56
CA ARG A 178 -33.35 -59.21 28.36
C ARG A 178 -34.52 -59.95 27.74
N HIS A 179 -34.66 -59.91 26.40
CA HIS A 179 -35.70 -60.65 25.69
C HIS A 179 -35.53 -62.16 25.86
N LYS A 180 -34.31 -62.70 25.69
CA LYS A 180 -34.00 -64.12 25.92
C LYS A 180 -34.34 -64.56 27.35
N VAL A 181 -33.97 -63.75 28.35
CA VAL A 181 -34.31 -64.01 29.76
C VAL A 181 -35.84 -64.05 29.94
N ALA A 182 -36.57 -63.10 29.37
CA ALA A 182 -38.04 -63.07 29.46
C ALA A 182 -38.69 -64.32 28.83
N VAL A 183 -38.22 -64.75 27.66
CA VAL A 183 -38.71 -65.96 26.98
C VAL A 183 -38.43 -67.20 27.81
N VAL A 184 -37.20 -67.38 28.30
CA VAL A 184 -36.83 -68.54 29.14
C VAL A 184 -37.64 -68.54 30.44
N GLN A 185 -37.85 -67.38 31.05
CA GLN A 185 -38.66 -67.26 32.26
C GLN A 185 -40.13 -67.62 32.00
N ALA A 186 -40.70 -67.24 30.85
CA ALA A 186 -42.06 -67.64 30.46
C ALA A 186 -42.16 -69.15 30.19
N GLN A 187 -41.17 -69.73 29.51
CA GLN A 187 -41.08 -71.18 29.29
C GLN A 187 -41.00 -71.95 30.61
N LEU A 188 -40.20 -71.47 31.58
CA LEU A 188 -40.08 -72.07 32.90
C LEU A 188 -41.41 -72.04 33.66
N LYS A 189 -42.14 -70.92 33.64
CA LYS A 189 -43.47 -70.80 34.26
C LYS A 189 -44.47 -71.79 33.65
N SER A 190 -44.56 -71.84 32.32
CA SER A 190 -45.46 -72.77 31.64
C SER A 190 -45.11 -74.24 31.92
N ALA A 191 -43.82 -74.58 32.02
CA ALA A 191 -43.40 -75.94 32.39
C ALA A 191 -43.78 -76.29 33.85
N LEU A 192 -43.68 -75.34 34.77
CA LEU A 192 -44.12 -75.52 36.16
C LEU A 192 -45.64 -75.70 36.25
N GLU A 193 -46.43 -74.90 35.52
CA GLU A 193 -47.90 -75.04 35.45
C GLU A 193 -48.30 -76.42 34.92
N LYS A 194 -47.73 -76.84 33.78
CA LYS A 194 -47.96 -78.19 33.23
C LYS A 194 -47.56 -79.29 34.21
N LYS A 195 -46.45 -79.13 34.93
CA LYS A 195 -46.03 -80.09 35.96
C LYS A 195 -47.06 -80.17 37.08
N SER A 196 -47.56 -79.03 37.59
CA SER A 196 -48.59 -79.03 38.62
C SER A 196 -49.90 -79.67 38.14
N ASP A 197 -50.30 -79.43 36.90
CA ASP A 197 -51.49 -80.05 36.30
C ASP A 197 -51.33 -81.58 36.15
N LEU A 198 -50.13 -82.04 35.80
CA LEU A 198 -49.81 -83.47 35.75
C LEU A 198 -49.78 -84.09 37.16
N GLU A 199 -49.27 -83.38 38.17
CA GLU A 199 -49.28 -83.84 39.55
C GLU A 199 -50.71 -83.94 40.11
N THR A 200 -51.59 -82.98 39.79
CA THR A 200 -52.99 -83.02 40.23
C THR A 200 -53.75 -84.18 39.57
N THR A 201 -53.61 -84.36 38.26
CA THR A 201 -54.23 -85.49 37.54
C THR A 201 -53.69 -86.84 37.99
N LEU A 202 -52.39 -86.95 38.29
CA LEU A 202 -51.81 -88.16 38.88
C LEU A 202 -52.41 -88.44 40.27
N LEU A 203 -52.56 -87.43 41.12
CA LEU A 203 -53.17 -87.61 42.44
C LEU A 203 -54.64 -87.99 42.35
N GLU A 204 -55.40 -87.42 41.42
CA GLU A 204 -56.81 -87.78 41.16
C GLU A 204 -56.94 -89.22 40.69
N THR A 205 -56.17 -89.63 39.68
CA THR A 205 -56.17 -91.02 39.20
C THR A 205 -55.75 -92.00 40.30
N GLN A 206 -54.77 -91.66 41.15
CA GLN A 206 -54.38 -92.46 42.30
C GLN A 206 -55.53 -92.59 43.33
N ARG A 207 -56.26 -91.50 43.60
CA ARG A 207 -57.45 -91.51 44.47
C ARG A 207 -58.56 -92.39 43.88
N GLU A 208 -58.81 -92.31 42.58
CA GLU A 208 -59.78 -93.16 41.89
C GLU A 208 -59.39 -94.64 41.93
N MET A 209 -58.11 -94.98 41.70
CA MET A 209 -57.59 -96.33 41.83
C MET A 209 -57.74 -96.87 43.26
N SER A 210 -57.48 -96.03 44.27
CA SER A 210 -57.67 -96.36 45.68
C SER A 210 -59.15 -96.55 46.04
N ARG A 211 -60.06 -95.79 45.41
CA ARG A 211 -61.51 -95.97 45.57
C ARG A 211 -61.97 -97.29 44.95
N LYS A 212 -61.53 -97.61 43.72
CA LYS A 212 -61.87 -98.86 43.02
C LYS A 212 -61.40 -100.10 43.80
N THR A 213 -60.15 -100.11 44.27
CA THR A 213 -59.63 -101.19 45.13
C THR A 213 -60.34 -101.32 46.48
N ARG A 214 -60.92 -100.23 47.02
CA ARG A 214 -61.76 -100.26 48.24
C ARG A 214 -63.19 -100.77 48.01
N THR A 215 -63.73 -100.61 46.81
CA THR A 215 -65.08 -101.10 46.44
C THR A 215 -65.07 -102.56 45.98
N ASP A 216 -63.90 -103.13 45.68
CA ASP A 216 -63.72 -104.53 45.25
C ASP A 216 -63.62 -105.63 46.35
N PRO A 217 -63.78 -105.43 47.68
CA PRO A 217 -63.79 -106.55 48.63
C PRO A 217 -65.18 -107.15 48.93
N GLU A 218 -66.28 -106.66 48.36
CA GLU A 218 -67.61 -107.28 48.49
C GLU A 218 -68.07 -107.86 47.16
N ILE A 219 -67.57 -109.04 46.80
CA ILE A 219 -68.32 -110.10 46.09
C ILE A 219 -67.47 -111.39 46.19
N GLN A 220 -68.06 -112.41 46.82
CA GLN A 220 -67.66 -113.83 46.91
C GLN A 220 -66.88 -114.27 48.16
N GLN A 221 -67.65 -114.73 49.15
CA GLN A 221 -67.62 -116.14 49.59
C GLN A 221 -69.09 -116.60 49.82
N PRO A 222 -69.49 -117.89 49.61
CA PRO A 222 -68.95 -119.04 50.37
C PRO A 222 -68.93 -120.47 49.73
N LYS A 223 -67.95 -121.29 50.19
CA LYS A 223 -67.93 -122.72 50.67
C LYS A 223 -68.58 -123.89 49.88
N PRO A 224 -68.12 -125.16 50.05
CA PRO A 224 -67.89 -125.90 51.31
C PRO A 224 -66.46 -125.87 51.85
#